data_AF-A0A8B6BGR1-F1
#
_entry.id   AF-A0A8B6BGR1-F1
#
_cell.length_a   1.000
_cell.length_b   1.000
_cell.length_c   1.000
_cell.angle_alpha   90.00
_cell.angle_beta   90.00
_cell.angle_gamma   90.00
#
_symmetry.space_group_name_H-M   'P 1'
#
loop_
_entity.id
_entity.type
_entity.pdbx_description
1 polymer ?
#
loop_
_entity_poly.entity_id
_entity_poly.type
_entity_poly.pdbx_seq_one_letter_code
_entity_poly.pdbx_strand_id
1 'polypeptide(L)'
;MAQFIGKWKGDGTSYKNYDKFAKESGLTDELIEKFRNAKNTVEFKREGEYWVLDTSSDVTPNKSYKFKPLEEVVTTGPMGKGVKFTVTIDSDSKMTMKEQSELMGWKAVKVVREIKGDKMTTCVLNKTVLMRTGGSGRGHGGRGRGRKRDPRAIHPLLGIIKRGMLRVQRCTNDPVDLQTQYALFFERLIKRGYKKNEIKTVMQEVTARQKFDIGILRSVFKTEHTLKEQYLKTQR
;
A
#
# COMPACT_ATOMS: atom_id res chain seq x y z
N MET A 1 -19.26 -12.02 -2.85
CA MET A 1 -19.82 -10.65 -2.76
C MET A 1 -18.67 -9.80 -2.24
N ALA A 2 -18.26 -8.76 -2.98
CA ALA A 2 -17.04 -8.04 -2.65
C ALA A 2 -17.13 -7.43 -1.24
N GLN A 3 -16.15 -7.77 -0.38
CA GLN A 3 -16.12 -7.39 1.03
C GLN A 3 -16.03 -5.88 1.25
N PHE A 4 -15.78 -5.13 0.17
CA PHE A 4 -15.70 -3.67 0.16
C PHE A 4 -17.03 -2.98 0.38
N ILE A 5 -18.15 -3.62 0.00
CA ILE A 5 -19.48 -3.01 0.10
C ILE A 5 -19.80 -2.69 1.56
N GLY A 6 -20.12 -1.43 1.84
CA GLY A 6 -20.39 -0.93 3.17
C GLY A 6 -19.61 0.34 3.51
N LYS A 7 -19.75 0.77 4.76
CA LYS A 7 -19.25 2.05 5.27
C LYS A 7 -17.99 1.84 6.11
N TRP A 8 -16.93 2.54 5.75
CA TRP A 8 -15.61 2.48 6.36
C TRP A 8 -15.23 3.83 6.94
N LYS A 9 -14.93 3.87 8.24
CA LYS A 9 -14.46 5.09 8.90
C LYS A 9 -12.96 5.01 9.11
N GLY A 10 -12.25 6.05 8.66
CA GLY A 10 -10.84 6.22 9.00
C GLY A 10 -10.69 6.33 10.52
N ASP A 11 -9.71 5.61 11.07
CA ASP A 11 -9.46 5.62 12.51
C ASP A 11 -8.66 6.85 12.99
N GLY A 12 -8.28 7.75 12.06
CA GLY A 12 -7.59 9.01 12.36
C GLY A 12 -6.17 8.86 12.95
N THR A 13 -5.76 7.64 13.29
CA THR A 13 -4.67 7.37 14.23
C THR A 13 -3.70 6.31 13.72
N SER A 14 -4.06 5.55 12.69
CA SER A 14 -3.21 4.47 12.14
C SER A 14 -2.40 4.88 10.91
N TYR A 15 -2.24 6.18 10.67
CA TYR A 15 -1.41 6.72 9.60
C TYR A 15 0.07 6.35 9.81
N LYS A 16 0.68 5.71 8.81
CA LYS A 16 2.14 5.53 8.73
C LYS A 16 2.69 6.30 7.54
N ASN A 17 3.73 7.09 7.75
CA ASN A 17 4.41 7.92 6.75
C ASN A 17 3.52 8.93 6.01
N TYR A 18 2.43 9.38 6.63
CA TYR A 18 1.51 10.32 5.99
C TYR A 18 2.18 11.65 5.66
N ASP A 19 2.81 12.29 6.65
CA ASP A 19 3.43 13.62 6.47
C ASP A 19 4.48 13.60 5.36
N LYS A 20 5.31 12.55 5.31
CA LYS A 20 6.31 12.37 4.25
C LYS A 20 5.66 12.21 2.87
N PHE A 21 4.63 11.36 2.77
CA PHE A 21 3.89 11.17 1.52
C PHE A 21 3.25 12.48 1.05
N ALA A 22 2.61 13.20 1.96
CA ALA A 22 1.86 14.39 1.64
C ALA A 22 2.78 15.55 1.19
N LYS A 23 3.92 15.74 1.87
CA LYS A 23 4.96 16.70 1.44
C LYS A 23 5.54 16.36 0.07
N GLU A 24 5.95 15.11 -0.18
CA GLU A 24 6.49 14.69 -1.49
C GLU A 24 5.47 14.82 -2.63
N SER A 25 4.20 14.74 -2.27
CA SER A 25 3.11 14.91 -3.21
C SER A 25 2.79 16.36 -3.54
N GLY A 26 3.39 17.32 -2.83
CA GLY A 26 3.22 18.76 -3.08
C GLY A 26 2.09 19.40 -2.27
N LEU A 27 1.56 18.72 -1.24
CA LEU A 27 0.60 19.34 -0.33
C LEU A 27 1.32 20.31 0.62
N THR A 28 0.70 21.46 0.88
CA THR A 28 1.19 22.44 1.86
C THR A 28 1.02 21.92 3.28
N ASP A 29 1.89 22.33 4.20
CA ASP A 29 1.84 21.86 5.60
C ASP A 29 0.48 22.11 6.27
N GLU A 30 -0.19 23.23 5.94
CA GLU A 30 -1.55 23.53 6.39
C GLU A 30 -2.59 22.50 5.91
N LEU A 31 -2.51 22.06 4.65
CA LEU A 31 -3.41 21.04 4.11
C LEU A 31 -3.11 19.67 4.72
N ILE A 32 -1.83 19.35 4.96
CA ILE A 32 -1.41 18.11 5.61
C ILE A 32 -2.04 18.01 7.00
N GLU A 33 -1.94 19.06 7.81
CA GLU A 33 -2.51 19.07 9.15
C GLU A 33 -4.04 18.95 9.14
N LYS A 34 -4.70 19.67 8.23
CA LYS A 34 -6.15 19.58 8.04
C LYS A 34 -6.61 18.17 7.68
N PHE A 35 -5.96 17.53 6.71
CA PHE A 35 -6.32 16.17 6.28
C PHE A 35 -5.92 15.08 7.29
N ARG A 36 -4.88 15.32 8.11
CA ARG A 36 -4.47 14.42 9.19
C ARG A 36 -5.55 14.28 10.26
N ASN A 37 -6.17 15.39 10.60
CA ASN A 37 -7.19 15.47 11.64
C ASN A 37 -8.61 15.21 11.10
N ALA A 38 -8.78 15.15 9.78
CA ALA A 38 -10.05 14.92 9.13
C ALA A 38 -10.59 13.50 9.37
N LYS A 39 -11.83 13.39 9.87
CA LYS A 39 -12.54 12.12 9.91
C LYS A 39 -13.11 11.81 8.54
N ASN A 40 -12.39 10.99 7.79
CA ASN A 40 -12.84 10.55 6.47
C ASN A 40 -13.68 9.29 6.60
N THR A 41 -14.87 9.30 6.01
CA THR A 41 -15.70 8.13 5.84
C THR A 41 -15.83 7.82 4.35
N VAL A 42 -15.67 6.54 4.03
CA VAL A 42 -15.72 6.03 2.67
C VAL A 42 -16.76 4.93 2.62
N GLU A 43 -17.73 5.06 1.75
CA GLU A 43 -18.79 4.08 1.57
C GLU A 43 -18.79 3.57 0.13
N PHE A 44 -18.70 2.25 -0.01
CA PHE A 44 -18.77 1.59 -1.31
C PHE A 44 -20.14 0.93 -1.46
N LYS A 45 -20.83 1.25 -2.55
CA LYS A 45 -22.06 0.59 -2.98
C LYS A 45 -21.86 -0.02 -4.36
N ARG A 46 -22.66 -1.03 -4.68
CA ARG A 46 -22.66 -1.67 -5.99
C ARG A 46 -24.05 -1.56 -6.59
N GLU A 47 -24.13 -0.97 -7.78
CA GLU A 47 -25.35 -0.78 -8.56
C GLU A 47 -25.21 -1.54 -9.89
N GLY A 48 -25.48 -2.85 -9.87
CA GLY A 48 -25.28 -3.73 -11.02
C GLY A 48 -23.80 -3.83 -11.42
N GLU A 49 -23.47 -3.29 -12.60
CA GLU A 49 -22.10 -3.21 -13.12
C GLU A 49 -21.29 -2.03 -12.57
N TYR A 50 -21.97 -1.01 -12.03
CA TYR A 50 -21.34 0.20 -11.52
C TYR A 50 -21.02 0.08 -10.04
N TRP A 51 -19.95 0.75 -9.66
CA TRP A 51 -19.55 0.98 -8.28
C TRP A 51 -19.78 2.44 -7.94
N VAL A 52 -20.32 2.68 -6.76
CA VAL A 52 -20.52 4.02 -6.22
C VAL A 52 -19.61 4.16 -4.99
N LEU A 53 -18.73 5.15 -5.03
CA LEU A 53 -17.82 5.53 -3.96
C LEU A 53 -18.29 6.87 -3.38
N ASP A 54 -18.94 6.81 -2.24
CA ASP A 54 -19.34 7.97 -1.46
C ASP A 54 -18.21 8.31 -0.48
N THR A 55 -17.61 9.49 -0.64
CA THR A 55 -16.59 9.99 0.27
C THR A 55 -17.15 11.18 1.04
N SER A 56 -17.11 11.10 2.36
CA SER A 56 -17.42 12.21 3.25
C SER A 56 -16.24 12.55 4.16
N SER A 57 -16.03 13.83 4.39
CA SER A 57 -14.98 14.35 5.25
C SER A 57 -15.52 15.56 5.99
N ASP A 58 -15.06 15.77 7.22
CA ASP A 58 -15.41 16.99 7.98
C ASP A 58 -14.74 18.24 7.39
N VAL A 59 -13.76 18.09 6.49
CA VAL A 59 -12.94 19.18 5.93
C VAL A 59 -13.26 19.49 4.48
N THR A 60 -13.87 18.54 3.75
CA THR A 60 -14.16 18.72 2.32
C THR A 60 -15.60 18.32 2.00
N PRO A 61 -16.25 18.98 1.01
CA PRO A 61 -17.59 18.63 0.60
C PRO A 61 -17.72 17.14 0.26
N ASN A 62 -18.85 16.54 0.65
CA ASN A 62 -19.16 15.16 0.32
C ASN A 62 -19.24 14.98 -1.19
N LYS A 63 -18.65 13.89 -1.70
CA LYS A 63 -18.64 13.61 -3.13
C LYS A 63 -18.90 12.14 -3.40
N SER A 64 -19.77 11.88 -4.37
CA SER A 64 -20.11 10.55 -4.84
C SER A 64 -19.48 10.34 -6.22
N TYR A 65 -18.77 9.22 -6.39
CA TYR A 65 -18.16 8.84 -7.66
C TYR A 65 -18.79 7.54 -8.15
N LYS A 66 -19.46 7.60 -9.29
CA LYS A 66 -19.93 6.41 -10.00
C LYS A 66 -18.89 6.01 -11.04
N PHE A 67 -18.41 4.78 -10.98
CA PHE A 67 -17.37 4.27 -11.87
C PHE A 67 -17.61 2.81 -12.24
N LYS A 68 -17.04 2.40 -13.37
CA LYS A 68 -16.99 1.01 -13.79
C LYS A 68 -15.54 0.50 -13.63
N PRO A 69 -15.32 -0.67 -13.02
CA PRO A 69 -13.97 -1.23 -12.91
C PRO A 69 -13.33 -1.38 -14.30
N LEU A 70 -12.01 -1.17 -14.37
CA LEU A 70 -11.18 -1.18 -15.58
C LEU A 70 -11.37 0.00 -16.54
N GLU A 71 -12.35 0.88 -16.30
CA GLU A 71 -12.53 2.10 -17.10
C GLU A 71 -11.86 3.30 -16.41
N GLU A 72 -11.23 4.18 -17.20
CA GLU A 72 -10.69 5.44 -16.72
C GLU A 72 -11.82 6.44 -16.51
N VAL A 73 -11.93 6.98 -15.30
CA VAL A 73 -12.89 8.02 -14.96
C VAL A 73 -12.15 9.33 -14.81
N VAL A 74 -12.55 10.32 -15.59
CA VAL A 74 -12.12 11.72 -15.46
C VAL A 74 -13.21 12.47 -14.71
N THR A 75 -12.86 13.03 -13.56
CA THR A 75 -13.80 13.77 -12.70
C THR A 75 -13.11 14.96 -12.05
N THR A 76 -13.85 15.70 -11.25
CA THR A 76 -13.29 16.72 -10.37
C THR A 76 -13.20 16.16 -8.95
N GLY A 77 -12.14 16.51 -8.23
CA GLY A 77 -11.97 16.22 -6.81
C GLY A 77 -12.92 17.07 -5.95
N PRO A 78 -12.92 16.86 -4.63
CA PRO A 78 -13.75 17.63 -3.70
C PRO A 78 -13.31 19.09 -3.57
N MET A 79 -12.07 19.41 -3.97
CA MET A 79 -11.50 20.76 -4.02
C MET A 79 -11.65 21.43 -5.41
N GLY A 80 -12.52 20.90 -6.28
CA GLY A 80 -12.74 21.44 -7.64
C GLY A 80 -11.62 21.15 -8.66
N LYS A 81 -10.51 20.54 -8.23
CA LYS A 81 -9.36 20.18 -9.07
C LYS A 81 -9.57 18.91 -9.89
N GLY A 82 -8.98 18.79 -11.08
CA GLY A 82 -9.13 17.59 -11.91
C GLY A 82 -8.56 16.32 -11.24
N VAL A 83 -9.27 15.20 -11.34
CA VAL A 83 -8.85 13.88 -10.87
C VAL A 83 -9.16 12.85 -11.95
N LYS A 84 -8.17 12.03 -12.29
CA LYS A 84 -8.33 10.85 -13.14
C LYS A 84 -8.04 9.62 -12.32
N PHE A 85 -8.91 8.62 -12.38
CA PHE A 85 -8.62 7.36 -11.73
C PHE A 85 -9.18 6.16 -12.48
N THR A 86 -8.50 5.03 -12.33
CA THR A 86 -8.90 3.72 -12.85
C THR A 86 -8.90 2.74 -11.69
N VAL A 87 -9.99 1.99 -11.53
CA VAL A 87 -10.14 1.01 -10.44
C VAL A 87 -10.08 -0.40 -11.00
N THR A 88 -9.18 -1.21 -10.47
CA THR A 88 -9.06 -2.64 -10.76
C THR A 88 -9.42 -3.43 -9.49
N ILE A 89 -10.39 -4.33 -9.60
CA ILE A 89 -10.76 -5.24 -8.51
C ILE A 89 -9.94 -6.51 -8.68
N ASP A 90 -8.87 -6.65 -7.89
CA ASP A 90 -7.99 -7.82 -7.96
C ASP A 90 -8.66 -9.08 -7.35
N SER A 91 -9.49 -8.89 -6.32
CA SER A 91 -10.25 -9.96 -5.64
C SER A 91 -11.34 -9.38 -4.72
N ASP A 92 -12.18 -10.24 -4.14
CA ASP A 92 -13.24 -9.85 -3.18
C ASP A 92 -12.74 -9.06 -1.96
N SER A 93 -11.44 -9.16 -1.62
CA SER A 93 -10.82 -8.49 -0.48
C SER A 93 -9.66 -7.55 -0.87
N LYS A 94 -9.37 -7.38 -2.16
CA LYS A 94 -8.29 -6.51 -2.65
C LYS A 94 -8.70 -5.71 -3.88
N MET A 95 -8.47 -4.40 -3.84
CA MET A 95 -8.73 -3.45 -4.92
C MET A 95 -7.50 -2.56 -5.12
N THR A 96 -7.15 -2.32 -6.37
CA THR A 96 -6.07 -1.42 -6.78
C THR A 96 -6.66 -0.27 -7.57
N MET A 97 -6.38 0.97 -7.17
CA MET A 97 -6.82 2.18 -7.84
C MET A 97 -5.58 2.95 -8.28
N LYS A 98 -5.52 3.32 -9.55
CA LYS A 98 -4.51 4.25 -10.07
C LYS A 98 -5.18 5.61 -10.13
N GLU A 99 -4.60 6.62 -9.50
CA GLU A 99 -5.14 7.97 -9.42
C GLU A 99 -4.06 8.97 -9.88
N GLN A 100 -4.47 9.99 -10.60
CA GLN A 100 -3.72 11.19 -10.90
C GLN A 100 -4.60 12.38 -10.56
N SER A 101 -4.07 13.37 -9.87
CA SER A 101 -4.82 14.59 -9.57
C SER A 101 -4.01 15.83 -9.87
N GLU A 102 -4.70 16.86 -10.33
CA GLU A 102 -4.13 18.18 -10.60
C GLU A 102 -3.56 18.80 -9.31
N LEU A 103 -4.20 18.56 -8.17
CA LEU A 103 -3.75 19.00 -6.85
C LEU A 103 -2.36 18.44 -6.48
N MET A 104 -1.98 17.30 -7.05
CA MET A 104 -0.70 16.63 -6.84
C MET A 104 0.24 16.82 -8.05
N GLY A 105 -0.06 17.77 -8.93
CA GLY A 105 0.69 18.05 -10.15
C GLY A 105 0.66 16.91 -11.17
N TRP A 106 -0.48 16.22 -11.30
CA TRP A 106 -0.68 15.08 -12.20
C TRP A 106 0.25 13.88 -11.96
N LYS A 107 0.85 13.79 -10.76
CA LYS A 107 1.67 12.65 -10.36
C LYS A 107 0.79 11.40 -10.24
N ALA A 108 1.24 10.31 -10.86
CA ALA A 108 0.58 9.01 -10.74
C ALA A 108 0.77 8.42 -9.35
N VAL A 109 -0.35 8.11 -8.70
CA VAL A 109 -0.42 7.50 -7.38
C VAL A 109 -1.16 6.18 -7.49
N LYS A 110 -0.62 5.13 -6.88
CA LYS A 110 -1.25 3.81 -6.81
C LYS A 110 -1.79 3.60 -5.41
N VAL A 111 -3.10 3.44 -5.28
CA VAL A 111 -3.82 3.19 -4.04
C VAL A 111 -4.27 1.74 -4.00
N VAL A 112 -3.75 0.94 -3.07
CA VAL A 112 -4.16 -0.45 -2.87
C VAL A 112 -4.98 -0.54 -1.59
N ARG A 113 -6.22 -1.01 -1.69
CA ARG A 113 -7.11 -1.28 -0.54
C ARG A 113 -7.23 -2.78 -0.33
N GLU A 114 -7.01 -3.22 0.90
CA GLU A 114 -7.10 -4.63 1.29
C GLU A 114 -7.97 -4.76 2.55
N ILE A 115 -8.95 -5.65 2.54
CA ILE A 115 -9.85 -5.91 3.66
C ILE A 115 -9.42 -7.19 4.39
N LYS A 116 -9.34 -7.10 5.72
CA LYS A 116 -9.04 -8.22 6.61
C LYS A 116 -9.99 -8.18 7.80
N GLY A 117 -11.07 -8.96 7.71
CA GLY A 117 -12.18 -8.91 8.68
C GLY A 117 -12.81 -7.52 8.67
N ASP A 118 -12.98 -6.92 9.86
CA ASP A 118 -13.64 -5.62 10.03
C ASP A 118 -12.72 -4.41 9.76
N LYS A 119 -11.51 -4.64 9.21
CA LYS A 119 -10.53 -3.59 8.95
C LYS A 119 -10.16 -3.51 7.48
N MET A 120 -10.30 -2.31 6.91
CA MET A 120 -9.77 -1.97 5.60
C MET A 120 -8.41 -1.29 5.78
N THR A 121 -7.37 -1.87 5.18
CA THR A 121 -6.07 -1.21 5.06
C THR A 121 -5.99 -0.53 3.69
N THR A 122 -5.73 0.77 3.68
CA THR A 122 -5.38 1.50 2.45
C THR A 122 -3.87 1.75 2.44
N CYS A 123 -3.22 1.41 1.33
CA CYS A 123 -1.82 1.64 1.07
C CYS A 123 -1.71 2.58 -0.12
N VAL A 124 -1.17 3.77 0.08
CA VAL A 124 -0.93 4.72 -1.01
C VAL A 124 0.56 4.69 -1.36
N LEU A 125 0.84 4.48 -2.63
CA LEU A 125 2.17 4.38 -3.20
C LEU A 125 2.35 5.52 -4.20
N ASN A 126 3.30 6.40 -3.93
CA ASN A 126 3.96 7.23 -4.93
C ASN A 126 5.40 6.73 -5.06
N LYS A 127 6.11 7.05 -6.16
CA LYS A 127 7.43 6.51 -6.58
C LYS A 127 8.41 6.09 -5.46
N THR A 128 8.38 6.75 -4.30
CA THR A 128 9.34 6.53 -3.20
C THR A 128 8.69 6.26 -1.83
N VAL A 129 7.38 6.49 -1.64
CA VAL A 129 6.75 6.48 -0.30
C VAL A 129 5.47 5.65 -0.24
N LEU A 130 5.40 4.83 0.82
CA LEU A 130 4.23 4.06 1.22
C LEU A 130 3.57 4.71 2.44
N MET A 131 2.35 5.22 2.23
CA MET A 131 1.44 5.59 3.31
C MET A 131 0.51 4.42 3.62
N ARG A 132 0.31 4.11 4.90
CA ARG A 132 -0.66 3.10 5.33
C ARG A 132 -1.70 3.70 6.25
N THR A 133 -2.97 3.39 6.02
CA THR A 133 -4.09 3.73 6.90
C THR A 133 -4.99 2.53 7.14
N GLY A 134 -5.55 2.48 8.33
CA GLY A 134 -6.60 1.57 8.76
C GLY A 134 -7.93 2.32 8.82
N GLY A 135 -8.97 1.68 8.32
CA GLY A 135 -10.34 2.05 8.62
C GLY A 135 -11.04 0.86 9.27
N SER A 136 -11.87 1.12 10.28
CA SER A 136 -12.81 0.14 10.80
C SER A 136 -14.13 0.29 10.07
N GLY A 137 -14.68 -0.82 9.59
CA GLY A 137 -16.00 -0.86 8.94
C GLY A 137 -16.89 -1.91 9.58
N ARG A 138 -18.20 -1.70 9.48
CA ARG A 138 -19.18 -2.78 9.70
C ARG A 138 -19.38 -3.49 8.36
N GLY A 139 -18.44 -4.36 7.98
CA GLY A 139 -18.61 -5.26 6.86
C GLY A 139 -19.43 -6.48 7.29
N HIS A 140 -20.37 -6.94 6.47
CA HIS A 140 -21.00 -8.24 6.67
C HIS A 140 -19.99 -9.34 6.27
N GLY A 141 -19.31 -9.96 7.26
CA GLY A 141 -18.52 -11.17 7.00
C GLY A 141 -17.56 -11.64 8.12
N GLY A 142 -18.02 -12.61 8.93
CA GLY A 142 -17.23 -13.77 9.38
C GLY A 142 -16.16 -13.59 10.46
N ARG A 143 -16.49 -14.02 11.70
CA ARG A 143 -15.57 -14.21 12.84
C ARG A 143 -14.44 -15.22 12.51
N GLY A 144 -13.22 -14.97 12.97
CA GLY A 144 -12.11 -15.94 12.92
C GLY A 144 -10.99 -15.66 13.93
N ARG A 145 -10.74 -16.64 14.80
CA ARG A 145 -10.00 -16.61 16.08
C ARG A 145 -8.48 -16.37 15.98
N GLY A 146 -7.91 -15.93 17.12
CA GLY A 146 -6.49 -15.70 17.33
C GLY A 146 -5.60 -16.94 17.23
N ARG A 147 -4.27 -16.71 17.17
CA ARG A 147 -3.26 -17.76 17.29
C ARG A 147 -2.16 -17.37 18.28
N LYS A 148 -1.99 -18.20 19.31
CA LYS A 148 -0.81 -18.28 20.19
C LYS A 148 0.44 -18.63 19.36
N ARG A 149 1.62 -18.21 19.82
CA ARG A 149 2.93 -18.47 19.18
C ARG A 149 3.67 -19.56 19.94
N ASP A 150 4.25 -20.50 19.20
CA ASP A 150 5.05 -21.64 19.67
C ASP A 150 6.56 -21.31 19.55
N PRO A 151 7.45 -21.66 20.52
CA PRO A 151 8.82 -21.11 20.61
C PRO A 151 9.90 -21.81 19.76
N ARG A 152 9.64 -22.93 19.06
CA ARG A 152 10.68 -23.74 18.38
C ARG A 152 11.07 -23.28 16.97
N ALA A 153 10.99 -22.00 16.68
CA ALA A 153 10.90 -21.53 15.31
C ALA A 153 12.25 -20.97 14.79
N ILE A 154 12.95 -21.73 13.95
CA ILE A 154 13.73 -21.22 12.78
C ILE A 154 12.75 -20.77 11.66
N HIS A 155 11.48 -21.19 11.79
CA HIS A 155 10.34 -20.86 10.94
C HIS A 155 9.76 -19.42 10.96
N PRO A 156 10.02 -18.51 11.93
CA PRO A 156 9.36 -17.22 11.99
C PRO A 156 10.07 -16.24 11.08
N LEU A 157 11.41 -16.31 10.96
CA LEU A 157 12.17 -15.54 9.99
C LEU A 157 11.82 -15.98 8.57
N LEU A 158 11.77 -17.28 8.29
CA LEU A 158 11.32 -17.81 7.00
C LEU A 158 9.88 -17.38 6.70
N GLY A 159 8.98 -17.39 7.69
CA GLY A 159 7.61 -16.90 7.54
C GLY A 159 7.50 -15.38 7.38
N ILE A 160 8.42 -14.61 7.97
CA ILE A 160 8.51 -13.14 7.83
C ILE A 160 9.06 -12.79 6.45
N ILE A 161 10.13 -13.48 6.02
CA ILE A 161 10.77 -13.30 4.73
C ILE A 161 9.83 -13.72 3.61
N LYS A 162 9.22 -14.92 3.65
CA LYS A 162 8.21 -15.32 2.66
C LYS A 162 7.06 -14.33 2.55
N ARG A 163 6.48 -13.90 3.69
CA ARG A 163 5.39 -12.92 3.69
C ARG A 163 5.84 -11.54 3.23
N GLY A 164 7.05 -11.13 3.56
CA GLY A 164 7.66 -9.88 3.10
C GLY A 164 7.90 -9.91 1.60
N MET A 165 8.46 -10.99 1.08
CA MET A 165 8.79 -11.14 -0.32
C MET A 165 7.57 -11.27 -1.22
N LEU A 166 6.58 -12.07 -0.82
CA LEU A 166 5.29 -12.15 -1.50
C LEU A 166 4.56 -10.80 -1.45
N ARG A 167 4.77 -10.01 -0.39
CA ARG A 167 4.20 -8.66 -0.29
C ARG A 167 4.89 -7.69 -1.25
N VAL A 168 6.21 -7.76 -1.41
CA VAL A 168 6.99 -6.97 -2.38
C VAL A 168 6.57 -7.30 -3.82
N GLN A 169 6.51 -8.58 -4.18
CA GLN A 169 6.06 -9.02 -5.52
C GLN A 169 4.61 -8.67 -5.84
N ARG A 170 3.72 -8.64 -4.84
CA ARG A 170 2.32 -8.23 -5.08
C ARG A 170 2.15 -6.72 -5.27
N CYS A 171 3.20 -5.94 -5.05
CA CYS A 171 3.17 -4.48 -5.14
C CYS A 171 3.69 -3.97 -6.49
N THR A 172 4.62 -4.68 -7.13
CA THR A 172 5.25 -4.30 -8.39
C THR A 172 5.71 -5.53 -9.18
N ASN A 173 5.57 -5.48 -10.50
CA ASN A 173 6.14 -6.47 -11.43
C ASN A 173 7.37 -5.91 -12.18
N ASP A 174 7.73 -4.64 -11.91
CA ASP A 174 8.91 -4.02 -12.52
C ASP A 174 10.17 -4.55 -11.81
N PRO A 175 11.14 -5.15 -12.54
CA PRO A 175 12.29 -5.80 -11.94
C PRO A 175 13.22 -4.83 -11.18
N VAL A 176 13.30 -3.56 -11.59
CA VAL A 176 14.15 -2.53 -10.95
C VAL A 176 13.53 -2.07 -9.63
N ASP A 177 12.21 -1.86 -9.61
CA ASP A 177 11.47 -1.53 -8.39
C ASP A 177 11.45 -2.72 -7.41
N LEU A 178 11.30 -3.96 -7.93
CA LEU A 178 11.36 -5.17 -7.12
C LEU A 178 12.70 -5.27 -6.36
N GLN A 179 13.82 -5.01 -7.05
CA GLN A 179 15.16 -5.03 -6.49
C GLN A 179 15.30 -4.02 -5.34
N THR A 180 14.79 -2.81 -5.55
CA THR A 180 14.83 -1.71 -4.58
C THR A 180 13.98 -2.04 -3.34
N GLN A 181 12.76 -2.54 -3.54
CA GLN A 181 11.85 -2.93 -2.46
C GLN A 181 12.40 -4.11 -1.63
N TYR A 182 13.07 -5.05 -2.28
CA TYR A 182 13.78 -6.12 -1.58
C TYR A 182 14.94 -5.59 -0.73
N ALA A 183 15.78 -4.71 -1.29
CA ALA A 183 16.88 -4.10 -0.55
C ALA A 183 16.39 -3.36 0.71
N LEU A 184 15.33 -2.55 0.59
CA LEU A 184 14.71 -1.84 1.72
C LEU A 184 14.10 -2.79 2.76
N PHE A 185 13.53 -3.92 2.32
CA PHE A 185 13.03 -4.95 3.22
C PHE A 185 14.16 -5.59 4.04
N PHE A 186 15.30 -5.90 3.40
CA PHE A 186 16.45 -6.49 4.09
C PHE A 186 17.11 -5.54 5.07
N GLU A 187 17.27 -4.27 4.71
CA GLU A 187 17.75 -3.24 5.65
C GLU A 187 16.92 -3.20 6.93
N ARG A 188 15.59 -3.33 6.81
CA ARG A 188 14.70 -3.34 7.98
C ARG A 188 14.87 -4.58 8.85
N LEU A 189 15.26 -5.72 8.27
CA LEU A 189 15.57 -6.92 9.05
C LEU A 189 16.91 -6.75 9.77
N ILE A 190 17.93 -6.22 9.11
CA ILE A 190 19.23 -5.95 9.73
C ILE A 190 19.07 -4.94 10.89
N LYS A 191 18.33 -3.86 10.67
CA LYS A 191 18.00 -2.86 11.72
C LYS A 191 17.18 -3.44 12.89
N ARG A 192 16.55 -4.60 12.71
CA ARG A 192 15.82 -5.33 13.76
C ARG A 192 16.68 -6.37 14.49
N GLY A 193 17.99 -6.39 14.22
CA GLY A 193 18.94 -7.27 14.89
C GLY A 193 19.10 -8.65 14.25
N TYR A 194 18.49 -8.90 13.08
CA TYR A 194 18.71 -10.16 12.37
C TYR A 194 20.08 -10.17 11.71
N LYS A 195 20.86 -11.24 11.93
CA LYS A 195 22.22 -11.34 11.37
C LYS A 195 22.14 -11.54 9.86
N LYS A 196 23.01 -10.84 9.13
CA LYS A 196 23.07 -10.90 7.66
C LYS A 196 23.22 -12.32 7.12
N ASN A 197 24.00 -13.17 7.80
CA ASN A 197 24.20 -14.57 7.42
C ASN A 197 22.92 -15.41 7.57
N GLU A 198 22.12 -15.17 8.62
CA GLU A 198 20.84 -15.86 8.83
C GLU A 198 19.82 -15.47 7.75
N ILE A 199 19.75 -14.19 7.41
CA ILE A 199 18.90 -13.68 6.33
C ILE A 199 19.31 -14.34 5.00
N LYS A 200 20.62 -14.41 4.71
CA LYS A 200 21.16 -15.01 3.48
C LYS A 200 20.80 -16.50 3.35
N THR A 201 20.96 -17.28 4.41
CA THR A 201 20.63 -18.72 4.42
C THR A 201 19.14 -18.96 4.19
N VAL A 202 18.28 -18.23 4.92
CA VAL A 202 16.82 -18.36 4.79
C VAL A 202 16.36 -17.94 3.38
N MET A 203 17.02 -16.95 2.77
CA MET A 203 16.74 -16.50 1.42
C MET A 203 17.09 -17.54 0.35
N GLN A 204 18.23 -18.21 0.47
CA GLN A 204 18.60 -19.30 -0.44
C GLN A 204 17.55 -20.42 -0.41
N GLU A 205 17.03 -20.73 0.78
CA GLU A 205 15.97 -21.75 0.96
C GLU A 205 14.61 -21.32 0.37
N VAL A 206 14.22 -20.04 0.53
CA VAL A 206 12.97 -19.51 -0.04
C VAL A 206 13.03 -19.47 -1.57
N THR A 207 14.18 -19.09 -2.12
CA THR A 207 14.40 -18.96 -3.57
C THR A 207 14.39 -20.32 -4.25
N ALA A 208 15.05 -21.33 -3.64
CA ALA A 208 15.04 -22.70 -4.12
C ALA A 208 13.63 -23.34 -4.13
N ARG A 209 12.76 -22.96 -3.19
CA ARG A 209 11.41 -23.54 -3.06
C ARG A 209 10.31 -22.84 -3.86
N GLN A 210 10.48 -21.58 -4.28
CA GLN A 210 9.39 -20.77 -4.85
C GLN A 210 9.66 -20.20 -6.24
N LYS A 211 10.72 -20.66 -6.95
CA LYS A 211 11.09 -20.17 -8.29
C LYS A 211 11.18 -18.63 -8.38
N PHE A 212 11.67 -17.98 -7.32
CA PHE A 212 11.98 -16.55 -7.39
C PHE A 212 13.17 -16.34 -8.33
N ASP A 213 13.18 -15.21 -9.04
CA ASP A 213 14.30 -14.86 -9.91
C ASP A 213 15.58 -14.64 -9.08
N ILE A 214 16.48 -15.62 -9.18
CA ILE A 214 17.78 -15.65 -8.48
C ILE A 214 18.66 -14.46 -8.91
N GLY A 215 18.46 -13.92 -10.12
CA GLY A 215 19.22 -12.79 -10.67
C GLY A 215 19.04 -11.51 -9.85
N ILE A 216 17.78 -11.17 -9.54
CA ILE A 216 17.42 -9.97 -8.76
C ILE A 216 17.97 -10.05 -7.33
N LEU A 217 18.00 -11.24 -6.73
CA LEU A 217 18.50 -11.39 -5.36
C LEU A 217 20.04 -11.35 -5.32
N ARG A 218 20.71 -11.93 -6.30
CA ARG A 218 22.18 -11.83 -6.42
C ARG A 218 22.63 -10.39 -6.65
N SER A 219 21.89 -9.59 -7.41
CA SER A 219 22.21 -8.18 -7.60
C SER A 219 22.02 -7.37 -6.31
N VAL A 220 20.96 -7.59 -5.52
CA VAL A 220 20.75 -6.94 -4.20
C VAL A 220 21.92 -7.19 -3.25
N PHE A 221 22.46 -8.40 -3.19
CA PHE A 221 23.61 -8.71 -2.32
C PHE A 221 24.97 -8.29 -2.91
N LYS A 222 25.09 -8.13 -4.23
CA LYS A 222 26.33 -7.65 -4.89
C LYS A 222 26.48 -6.13 -4.91
N THR A 223 25.38 -5.36 -4.84
CA THR A 223 25.38 -3.90 -5.06
C THR A 223 25.32 -3.05 -3.78
N GLU A 224 25.78 -3.59 -2.65
CA GLU A 224 25.72 -2.92 -1.34
C GLU A 224 26.41 -1.54 -1.28
N HIS A 225 27.33 -1.22 -2.20
CA HIS A 225 27.98 0.09 -2.24
C HIS A 225 27.40 1.05 -3.30
N THR A 226 26.93 0.56 -4.44
CA THR A 226 26.56 1.40 -5.60
C THR A 226 25.13 1.93 -5.56
N LEU A 227 24.16 1.16 -5.03
CA LEU A 227 22.76 1.61 -4.98
C LEU A 227 22.54 2.70 -3.93
N LYS A 228 23.33 2.71 -2.85
CA LYS A 228 23.30 3.76 -1.83
C LYS A 228 23.76 5.11 -2.40
N GLU A 229 24.80 5.10 -3.23
CA GLU A 229 25.26 6.31 -3.92
C GLU A 229 24.31 6.79 -5.03
N GLN A 230 23.73 5.87 -5.81
CA GLN A 230 22.78 6.26 -6.85
C GLN A 230 21.49 6.85 -6.26
N TYR A 231 21.00 6.29 -5.15
CA TYR A 231 19.83 6.81 -4.44
C TYR A 231 20.11 8.14 -3.71
N LEU A 232 21.31 8.32 -3.12
CA LEU A 232 21.71 9.58 -2.51
C LEU A 232 22.00 10.68 -3.56
N LYS A 233 22.47 10.32 -4.76
CA LYS A 233 22.67 11.26 -5.88
C LYS A 233 21.37 11.71 -6.54
N THR A 234 20.29 10.92 -6.46
CA THR A 234 18.95 11.33 -6.95
C THR A 234 18.14 12.12 -5.91
N GLN A 235 18.69 12.32 -4.71
CA GLN A 235 18.07 13.05 -3.59
C GLN A 235 18.78 14.38 -3.27
N ARG A 236 19.81 14.75 -4.06
CA ARG A 236 20.38 16.11 -4.11
C ARG A 236 19.88 16.81 -5.36
#